data_AF-A0A0E3JSP2-F1
#
_entry.id   AF-A0A0E3JSP2-F1
#
_cell.length_a   1.000
_cell.length_b   1.000
_cell.length_c   1.000
_cell.angle_alpha   90.00
_cell.angle_beta   90.00
_cell.angle_gamma   90.00
#
_symmetry.space_group_name_H-M   'P 1'
#
loop_
_entity.id
_entity.type
_entity.pdbx_description
1 polymer ?
#
loop_
_entity_poly.entity_id
_entity_poly.type
_entity_poly.pdbx_seq_one_letter_code
_entity_poly.pdbx_strand_id
1 'polypeptide(L)'
;MIREIYKLLLVGVISFLIIVTVISRLYIVLVPIVLFSIYLINESRIPEIKDLKSFHKYVEKVYGRDFAAIIKKRYNIIQGDLTLAYFPSSIEDNTVVIANTHLILKINSRVFVLSKYEGVDYLVDIIKGNVAS
;
A
#
# COMPACT_ATOMS: atom_id res chain seq x y z
N MET A 1 10.83 -6.57 -6.17
CA MET A 1 12.13 -5.86 -6.25
C MET A 1 12.31 -4.80 -5.15
N ILE A 2 11.56 -3.69 -5.15
CA ILE A 2 11.72 -2.61 -4.15
C ILE A 2 11.58 -3.11 -2.70
N ARG A 3 10.57 -3.94 -2.42
CA ARG A 3 10.34 -4.55 -1.09
C ARG A 3 11.52 -5.38 -0.57
N GLU A 4 12.24 -6.05 -1.45
CA GLU A 4 13.40 -6.88 -1.10
C GLU A 4 14.63 -6.01 -0.83
N ILE A 5 14.82 -4.96 -1.64
CA ILE A 5 15.87 -3.96 -1.44
C ILE A 5 15.72 -3.29 -0.07
N TYR A 6 14.50 -2.89 0.32
CA TYR A 6 14.26 -2.30 1.65
C TYR A 6 14.59 -3.26 2.80
N LYS A 7 14.25 -4.55 2.66
CA LYS A 7 14.60 -5.56 3.68
C LYS A 7 16.11 -5.73 3.80
N LEU A 8 16.81 -5.79 2.67
CA LEU A 8 18.27 -5.95 2.62
C LEU A 8 18.99 -4.76 3.26
N LEU A 9 18.53 -3.54 2.97
CA LEU A 9 19.07 -2.29 3.52
C LEU A 9 18.83 -2.21 5.03
N LEU A 10 17.64 -2.59 5.49
CA LEU A 10 17.27 -2.60 6.90
C LEU A 10 18.10 -3.61 7.72
N VAL A 11 18.33 -4.81 7.19
CA VAL A 11 19.24 -5.80 7.81
C VAL A 11 20.67 -5.27 7.87
N GLY A 12 21.14 -4.58 6.83
CA GLY A 12 22.46 -3.95 6.79
C GLY A 12 22.65 -2.90 7.89
N VAL A 13 21.68 -2.00 8.05
CA VAL A 13 21.72 -0.93 9.08
C VAL A 13 21.71 -1.51 10.49
N ILE A 14 20.86 -2.51 10.76
CA ILE A 14 20.80 -3.17 12.08
C ILE A 14 22.12 -3.87 12.41
N SER A 15 22.69 -4.58 11.44
CA SER A 15 23.96 -5.30 11.61
C SER A 15 25.11 -4.33 11.91
N PHE A 16 25.18 -3.21 11.18
CA PHE A 16 26.16 -2.17 11.41
C PHE A 16 26.06 -1.55 12.82
N LEU A 17 24.85 -1.23 13.27
CA LEU A 17 24.61 -0.68 14.61
C LEU A 17 25.04 -1.64 15.72
N ILE A 18 24.80 -2.94 15.57
CA ILE A 18 25.24 -3.97 16.51
C ILE A 18 26.77 -4.03 16.54
N ILE A 19 27.43 -4.07 15.39
CA ILE A 19 28.90 -4.13 15.29
C ILE A 19 29.57 -2.94 15.98
N VAL A 20 29.11 -1.71 15.68
CA VAL A 20 29.64 -0.49 16.30
C VAL A 20 29.46 -0.53 17.82
N THR A 21 28.29 -0.98 18.29
CA THR A 21 27.99 -1.06 19.72
C THR A 21 28.91 -2.04 20.46
N VAL A 22 29.20 -3.20 19.84
CA VAL A 22 30.12 -4.20 20.38
C VAL A 22 31.56 -3.68 20.40
N ILE A 23 32.03 -3.06 19.32
CA ILE A 23 33.39 -2.49 19.23
C ILE A 23 33.58 -1.38 20.28
N SER A 24 32.60 -0.49 20.43
CA SER A 24 32.64 0.62 21.38
C SER A 24 32.34 0.20 22.83
N ARG A 25 32.02 -1.08 23.09
CA ARG A 25 31.63 -1.62 24.41
C ARG A 25 30.44 -0.89 25.05
N LEU A 26 29.58 -0.29 24.24
CA LEU A 26 28.43 0.50 24.67
C LEU A 26 27.17 -0.37 24.81
N TYR A 27 27.26 -1.46 25.57
CA TYR A 27 26.19 -2.47 25.67
C TYR A 27 24.83 -1.91 26.13
N ILE A 28 24.81 -0.76 26.81
CA ILE A 28 23.57 -0.06 27.20
C ILE A 28 22.72 0.37 25.98
N VAL A 29 23.35 0.48 24.80
CA VAL A 29 22.70 0.89 23.54
C VAL A 29 22.05 -0.30 22.82
N LEU A 30 22.26 -1.55 23.27
CA LEU A 30 21.61 -2.71 22.66
C LEU A 30 20.08 -2.65 22.77
N VAL A 31 19.55 -2.22 23.92
CA VAL A 31 18.10 -2.08 24.14
C VAL A 31 17.47 -1.07 23.16
N PRO A 32 17.96 0.18 23.03
CA PRO A 32 17.43 1.10 22.04
C PRO A 32 17.65 0.63 20.60
N ILE A 33 18.71 -0.12 20.27
CA ILE A 33 18.89 -0.70 18.93
C ILE A 33 17.81 -1.74 18.62
N VAL A 34 17.48 -2.61 19.59
CA VAL A 34 16.40 -3.60 19.42
C VAL A 34 15.05 -2.90 19.25
N LEU A 35 14.75 -1.89 20.07
CA LEU A 35 13.52 -1.10 19.95
C LEU A 35 13.44 -0.37 18.60
N PHE A 36 14.54 0.24 18.18
CA PHE A 36 14.65 0.92 16.89
C PHE A 36 14.48 -0.06 15.71
N SER A 37 15.03 -1.26 15.83
CA SER A 37 14.86 -2.32 14.83
C SER A 37 13.40 -2.74 14.70
N ILE A 38 12.70 -2.96 15.82
CA ILE A 38 11.27 -3.30 15.83
C ILE A 38 10.45 -2.17 15.20
N TYR A 39 10.76 -0.92 15.55
CA TYR A 39 10.14 0.26 14.96
C TYR A 39 10.32 0.29 13.44
N LEU A 40 11.55 0.15 12.95
CA LEU A 40 11.85 0.14 11.52
C LEU A 40 11.16 -1.02 10.78
N ILE A 41 11.07 -2.21 11.38
CA ILE A 41 10.36 -3.36 10.80
C ILE A 41 8.87 -3.07 10.66
N ASN A 42 8.25 -2.53 11.71
CA ASN A 42 6.84 -2.15 11.69
C ASN A 42 6.58 -1.05 10.64
N GLU A 43 7.46 -0.06 10.58
CA GLU A 43 7.33 1.04 9.64
C GLU A 43 7.66 0.65 8.21
N SER A 44 8.45 -0.39 7.98
CA SER A 44 8.71 -0.93 6.64
C SER A 44 7.63 -1.89 6.16
N ARG A 45 6.70 -2.30 7.04
CA ARG A 45 5.64 -3.25 6.69
C ARG A 45 4.61 -2.59 5.78
N ILE A 46 4.63 -2.95 4.50
CA ILE A 46 3.59 -2.55 3.53
C ILE A 46 2.25 -3.14 4.02
N PRO A 47 1.24 -2.31 4.32
CA PRO A 47 -0.05 -2.78 4.83
C PRO A 47 -0.74 -3.61 3.76
N GLU A 48 -1.39 -4.68 4.19
CA GLU A 48 -2.21 -5.51 3.30
C GLU A 48 -3.59 -4.87 3.15
N ILE A 49 -4.09 -4.76 1.92
CA ILE A 49 -5.41 -4.17 1.63
C ILE A 49 -6.48 -5.19 1.99
N LYS A 50 -7.23 -4.98 3.07
CA LYS A 50 -8.35 -5.83 3.52
C LYS A 50 -9.68 -5.08 3.54
N ASP A 51 -9.60 -3.80 3.83
CA ASP A 51 -10.72 -2.90 4.06
C ASP A 51 -10.41 -1.49 3.57
N LEU A 52 -11.40 -0.61 3.66
CA LEU A 52 -11.28 0.79 3.26
C LEU A 52 -10.10 1.50 3.94
N LYS A 53 -9.86 1.22 5.23
CA LYS A 53 -8.84 1.87 6.04
C LYS A 53 -7.43 1.43 5.61
N SER A 54 -7.26 0.12 5.40
CA SER A 54 -6.00 -0.48 4.95
C SER A 54 -5.70 -0.17 3.48
N PHE A 55 -6.73 -0.02 2.63
CA PHE A 55 -6.59 0.53 1.28
C PHE A 55 -5.99 1.94 1.32
N HIS A 56 -6.59 2.85 2.09
CA HIS A 56 -6.05 4.21 2.22
C HIS A 56 -4.63 4.22 2.78
N LYS A 57 -4.37 3.41 3.82
CA LYS A 57 -3.04 3.31 4.42
C LYS A 57 -2.01 2.75 3.43
N TYR A 58 -2.41 1.84 2.55
CA TYR A 58 -1.54 1.34 1.48
C TYR A 58 -1.20 2.43 0.48
N VAL A 59 -2.22 3.12 -0.07
CA VAL A 59 -2.00 4.20 -1.04
C VAL A 59 -1.13 5.30 -0.43
N GLU A 60 -1.43 5.74 0.79
CA GLU A 60 -0.66 6.77 1.48
C GLU A 60 0.81 6.36 1.64
N LYS A 61 1.06 5.10 2.01
CA LYS A 61 2.42 4.61 2.29
C LYS A 61 3.24 4.33 1.04
N VAL A 62 2.60 3.85 -0.03
CA VAL A 62 3.29 3.44 -1.27
C VAL A 62 3.39 4.60 -2.27
N TYR A 63 2.33 5.40 -2.39
CA TYR A 63 2.20 6.45 -3.39
C TYR A 63 2.22 7.87 -2.82
N GLY A 64 2.01 8.03 -1.51
CA GLY A 64 2.01 9.31 -0.82
C GLY A 64 0.61 9.83 -0.49
N ARG A 65 0.57 10.81 0.42
CA ARG A 65 -0.68 11.42 0.94
C ARG A 65 -1.52 12.10 -0.13
N ASP A 66 -0.88 12.72 -1.12
CA ASP A 66 -1.58 13.46 -2.16
C ASP A 66 -2.42 12.54 -3.03
N PHE A 67 -1.87 11.38 -3.43
CA PHE A 67 -2.62 10.36 -4.17
C PHE A 67 -3.77 9.79 -3.35
N ALA A 68 -3.53 9.49 -2.06
CA ALA A 68 -4.59 9.01 -1.18
C ALA A 68 -5.75 10.01 -1.07
N ALA A 69 -5.45 11.31 -0.94
CA ALA A 69 -6.45 12.37 -0.89
C ALA A 69 -7.22 12.51 -2.21
N ILE A 70 -6.54 12.45 -3.36
CA ILE A 70 -7.18 12.50 -4.67
C ILE A 70 -8.12 11.32 -4.86
N ILE A 71 -7.67 10.10 -4.55
CA ILE A 71 -8.50 8.90 -4.70
C ILE A 71 -9.75 9.02 -3.83
N LYS A 72 -9.60 9.44 -2.57
CA LYS A 72 -10.71 9.65 -1.64
C LYS A 72 -11.74 10.67 -2.12
N LYS A 73 -11.28 11.70 -2.85
CA LYS A 73 -12.14 12.78 -3.36
C LYS A 73 -12.83 12.42 -4.67
N ARG A 74 -12.15 11.69 -5.57
CA ARG A 74 -12.66 11.35 -6.91
C ARG A 74 -13.48 10.07 -6.96
N TYR A 75 -13.19 9.12 -6.07
CA TYR A 75 -13.77 7.79 -6.15
C TYR A 75 -14.56 7.44 -4.90
N ASN A 76 -15.73 6.84 -5.09
CA ASN A 76 -16.47 6.21 -4.00
C ASN A 76 -15.86 4.83 -3.73
N ILE A 77 -15.27 4.62 -2.55
CA ILE A 77 -14.63 3.34 -2.23
C ILE A 77 -15.54 2.55 -1.29
N ILE A 78 -15.97 1.37 -1.75
CA ILE A 78 -16.85 0.47 -0.99
C ILE A 78 -16.20 -0.91 -0.83
N GLN A 79 -16.62 -1.64 0.18
CA GLN A 79 -16.31 -3.07 0.28
C GLN A 79 -17.47 -3.88 -0.30
N GLY A 80 -17.14 -4.96 -1.00
CA GLY A 80 -18.14 -5.81 -1.61
C GLY A 80 -17.55 -7.11 -2.13
N ASP A 81 -18.41 -7.97 -2.65
CA ASP A 81 -18.01 -9.26 -3.22
C ASP A 81 -17.75 -9.14 -4.74
N LEU A 82 -17.03 -10.13 -5.27
CA LEU A 82 -16.68 -10.24 -6.69
C LEU A 82 -17.92 -10.27 -7.59
N THR A 83 -19.05 -10.73 -7.06
CA THR A 83 -20.35 -10.79 -7.74
C THR A 83 -20.78 -9.43 -8.29
N LEU A 84 -20.41 -8.33 -7.64
CA LEU A 84 -20.71 -6.97 -8.09
C LEU A 84 -20.09 -6.64 -9.45
N ALA A 85 -18.99 -7.31 -9.84
CA ALA A 85 -18.41 -7.14 -11.18
C ALA A 85 -19.33 -7.64 -12.29
N TYR A 86 -20.18 -8.64 -12.02
CA TYR A 86 -21.12 -9.23 -12.98
C TYR A 86 -22.45 -8.47 -13.04
N PHE A 87 -22.70 -7.56 -12.10
CA PHE A 87 -23.87 -6.69 -12.06
C PHE A 87 -23.43 -5.22 -12.11
N PRO A 88 -22.86 -4.76 -13.25
CA PRO A 88 -22.30 -3.41 -13.35
C PRO A 88 -23.36 -2.32 -13.11
N SER A 89 -24.64 -2.61 -13.34
CA SER A 89 -25.76 -1.70 -13.09
C SER A 89 -25.98 -1.39 -11.61
N SER A 90 -25.51 -2.23 -10.68
CA SER A 90 -25.65 -1.98 -9.23
C SER A 90 -24.53 -1.13 -8.63
N ILE A 91 -23.54 -0.74 -9.43
CA ILE A 91 -22.39 0.07 -9.00
C ILE A 91 -22.49 1.44 -9.68
N GLU A 92 -22.25 2.53 -8.96
CA GLU A 92 -22.18 3.87 -9.56
C GLU A 92 -20.87 4.09 -10.33
N ASP A 93 -20.86 5.00 -11.31
CA ASP A 93 -19.61 5.39 -11.97
C ASP A 93 -18.64 6.07 -10.99
N ASN A 94 -17.33 5.89 -11.23
CA ASN A 94 -16.23 6.28 -10.35
C ASN A 94 -16.26 5.57 -8.98
N THR A 95 -16.69 4.31 -8.96
CA THR A 95 -16.68 3.47 -7.75
C THR A 95 -15.54 2.47 -7.78
N VAL A 96 -14.92 2.29 -6.63
CA VAL A 96 -13.82 1.37 -6.37
C VAL A 96 -14.31 0.35 -5.33
N VAL A 97 -14.50 -0.90 -5.75
CA VAL A 97 -14.94 -1.98 -4.85
C VAL A 97 -13.73 -2.81 -4.44
N ILE A 98 -13.51 -2.90 -3.13
CA ILE A 98 -12.49 -3.75 -2.55
C ILE A 98 -13.12 -5.13 -2.32
N ALA A 99 -12.78 -6.08 -3.18
CA ALA A 99 -13.14 -7.50 -3.03
C ALA A 99 -11.96 -8.30 -2.44
N ASN A 100 -12.18 -9.54 -2.05
CA ASN A 100 -11.23 -10.32 -1.24
C ASN A 100 -9.80 -10.42 -1.80
N THR A 101 -9.63 -10.62 -3.10
CA THR A 101 -8.32 -10.69 -3.77
C THR A 101 -8.20 -9.69 -4.94
N HIS A 102 -9.30 -9.01 -5.24
CA HIS A 102 -9.44 -8.16 -6.42
C HIS A 102 -9.90 -6.75 -6.03
N LEU A 103 -9.63 -5.83 -6.94
CA LEU A 103 -10.20 -4.49 -6.96
C LEU A 103 -11.05 -4.35 -8.21
N ILE A 104 -12.32 -4.03 -8.02
CA ILE A 104 -13.24 -3.77 -9.12
C ILE A 104 -13.33 -2.26 -9.27
N LEU A 105 -13.01 -1.76 -10.45
CA LEU A 105 -13.02 -0.34 -10.76
C LEU A 105 -14.11 -0.08 -11.78
N LYS A 106 -15.11 0.72 -11.43
CA LYS A 106 -16.10 1.22 -12.38
C LYS A 106 -15.76 2.66 -12.74
N ILE A 107 -15.23 2.89 -13.94
CA ILE A 107 -14.72 4.19 -14.39
C ILE A 107 -15.24 4.43 -15.81
N ASN A 108 -15.88 5.58 -16.03
CA ASN A 108 -16.49 5.95 -17.33
C ASN A 108 -17.36 4.83 -17.93
N SER A 109 -18.25 4.25 -17.12
CA SER A 109 -19.14 3.15 -17.48
C SER A 109 -18.46 1.84 -17.92
N ARG A 110 -17.13 1.72 -17.77
CA ARG A 110 -16.37 0.48 -17.95
C ARG A 110 -16.05 -0.14 -16.59
N VAL A 111 -16.12 -1.46 -16.52
CA VAL A 111 -15.74 -2.23 -15.32
C VAL A 111 -14.43 -2.94 -15.58
N PHE A 112 -13.47 -2.71 -14.70
CA PHE A 112 -12.18 -3.38 -14.68
C PHE A 112 -12.10 -4.24 -13.43
N VAL A 113 -11.73 -5.51 -13.58
CA VAL A 113 -11.48 -6.42 -12.46
C VAL A 113 -9.99 -6.72 -12.47
N LEU A 114 -9.27 -6.20 -11.49
CA LEU A 114 -7.82 -6.31 -11.37
C LEU A 114 -7.45 -6.94 -10.04
N SER A 115 -6.23 -7.44 -9.89
CA SER A 115 -5.73 -7.77 -8.55
C SER A 115 -5.70 -6.52 -7.67
N LYS A 116 -5.75 -6.67 -6.34
CA LYS A 116 -5.79 -5.50 -5.44
C LYS A 116 -4.69 -4.48 -5.70
N TYR A 117 -3.47 -4.96 -5.91
CA TYR A 117 -2.31 -4.08 -6.06
C TYR A 117 -2.26 -3.47 -7.47
N GLU A 118 -2.49 -4.27 -8.52
CA GLU A 118 -2.58 -3.74 -9.89
C GLU A 118 -3.72 -2.74 -10.05
N GLY A 119 -4.85 -2.95 -9.36
CA GLY A 119 -5.97 -2.02 -9.37
C GLY A 119 -5.63 -0.67 -8.75
N VAL A 120 -4.80 -0.65 -7.69
CA VAL A 120 -4.29 0.60 -7.12
C VAL A 120 -3.32 1.26 -8.09
N ASP A 121 -2.41 0.49 -8.69
CA ASP A 121 -1.42 1.00 -9.63
C ASP A 121 -2.10 1.65 -10.84
N TYR A 122 -3.13 0.98 -11.38
CA TYR A 122 -3.97 1.49 -12.46
C TYR A 122 -4.71 2.79 -12.09
N LEU A 123 -5.28 2.88 -10.87
CA LEU A 123 -5.90 4.12 -10.38
C LEU A 123 -4.88 5.27 -10.32
N VAL A 124 -3.67 5.00 -9.84
CA VAL A 124 -2.60 6.00 -9.76
C VAL A 124 -2.16 6.44 -11.15
N ASP A 125 -2.06 5.53 -12.12
CA ASP A 125 -1.72 5.86 -13.49
C ASP A 125 -2.79 6.71 -14.17
N ILE A 126 -4.08 6.45 -13.90
CA ILE A 126 -5.17 7.31 -14.37
C ILE A 126 -5.02 8.73 -13.79
N ILE A 127 -4.71 8.84 -12.50
CA ILE A 127 -4.54 10.14 -11.83
C ILE A 127 -3.34 10.91 -12.41
N LYS A 128 -2.25 10.20 -12.73
CA LYS A 128 -1.07 10.78 -13.39
C LYS A 128 -1.32 11.18 -14.85
N GLY A 129 -2.42 10.71 -15.45
CA GLY A 129 -2.70 10.90 -16.88
C GLY A 129 -1.90 9.98 -17.79
N ASN A 130 -1.35 8.89 -17.26
CA ASN A 130 -0.54 7.92 -18.00
C ASN A 130 -1.38 6.88 -18.76
N VAL A 131 -2.67 6.75 -18.46
CA VAL A 131 -3.57 5.86 -19.20
C VAL A 131 -4.06 6.61 -20.42
N ALA A 132 -3.51 6.27 -21.59
CA ALA A 132 -3.99 6.74 -22.87
C ALA A 132 -5.48 6.40 -23.00
N SER A 133 -6.27 7.45 -23.27
CA SER A 133 -7.70 7.43 -23.56
C SER A 133 -8.08 6.41 -24.64
#